data_AF-A0A9P5EAI7-F1
#
_entry.id   AF-A0A9P5EAI7-F1
#
_cell.length_a   1.000
_cell.length_b   1.000
_cell.length_c   1.000
_cell.angle_alpha   90.00
_cell.angle_beta   90.00
_cell.angle_gamma   90.00
#
_symmetry.space_group_name_H-M   'P 1'
#
loop_
_entity.id
_entity.type
_entity.pdbx_description
1 polymer ?
#
loop_
_entity_poly.entity_id
_entity_poly.type
_entity_poly.pdbx_seq_one_letter_code
_entity_poly.pdbx_strand_id
1 'polypeptide(L)'
;MRLLALLTFLKTSRALLVLSPPGPCDVAVKNFELVDLNRIDTFAPKPNTKRSIMVSAYLPIDAKYGCKDEVVPYVPALTAKAYGKVAGTLGLPDNIVMDFEMKVRTQDESFVIPQLCNHTLVEQVFGDFPGTLDPHRVAVYGHSFGGSTAAVTAQRDRRVNGGLNFDGPMYGSVVEEGLKSTPYILVGTKMTSDPVPGWNAFYDKIDAAKMEMVVKHTRHYAFTDVPLLLTEFKIPAKSEAMVHEVFGMLSGRKVEKAANEIMVRFLDLVFKTNARKLNAIGNKGGIRVLRRDLA
;
A
#
# COMPACT_ATOMS: atom_id res chain seq x y z
N MET A 1 -10.37 -20.66 -59.31
CA MET A 1 -10.16 -19.24 -58.92
C MET A 1 -10.90 -18.98 -57.62
N ARG A 2 -10.15 -18.62 -56.57
CA ARG A 2 -10.53 -18.09 -55.22
C ARG A 2 -9.93 -18.92 -54.08
N LEU A 3 -8.71 -18.55 -53.73
CA LEU A 3 -8.01 -18.88 -52.49
C LEU A 3 -8.57 -17.95 -51.40
N LEU A 4 -9.30 -18.48 -50.41
CA LEU A 4 -9.69 -17.71 -49.22
C LEU A 4 -8.51 -17.69 -48.25
N ALA A 5 -7.88 -16.53 -48.08
CA ALA A 5 -6.89 -16.30 -47.04
C ALA A 5 -7.61 -16.20 -45.68
N LEU A 6 -7.43 -17.21 -44.85
CA LEU A 6 -7.87 -17.20 -43.45
C LEU A 6 -6.86 -16.36 -42.65
N LEU A 7 -7.11 -15.06 -42.51
CA LEU A 7 -6.35 -14.18 -41.62
C LEU A 7 -6.73 -14.50 -40.17
N THR A 8 -5.95 -15.35 -39.52
CA THR A 8 -5.98 -15.51 -38.07
C THR A 8 -5.41 -14.26 -37.43
N PHE A 9 -6.26 -13.41 -36.87
CA PHE A 9 -5.83 -12.38 -35.93
C PHE A 9 -5.37 -13.07 -34.64
N LEU A 10 -4.08 -13.39 -34.54
CA LEU A 10 -3.46 -13.61 -33.24
C LEU A 10 -3.53 -12.28 -32.49
N LYS A 11 -4.48 -12.16 -31.56
CA LYS A 11 -4.36 -11.18 -30.47
C LYS A 11 -3.10 -11.57 -29.69
N THR A 12 -2.00 -10.87 -29.94
CA THR A 12 -0.85 -10.92 -29.05
C THR A 12 -1.30 -10.30 -27.72
N SER A 13 -1.76 -11.12 -26.77
CA SER A 13 -1.86 -10.72 -25.37
C SER A 13 -0.44 -10.42 -24.90
N ARG A 14 -0.01 -9.16 -25.01
CA ARG A 14 1.15 -8.70 -24.25
C ARG A 14 0.75 -8.76 -22.79
N ALA A 15 1.35 -9.67 -22.03
CA ALA A 15 1.33 -9.58 -20.58
C ALA A 15 1.91 -8.21 -20.23
N LEU A 16 1.08 -7.36 -19.64
CA LEU A 16 1.47 -6.04 -19.21
C LEU A 16 2.23 -6.22 -17.90
N LEU A 17 3.57 -6.15 -17.97
CA LEU A 17 4.39 -6.19 -16.78
C LEU A 17 4.18 -4.90 -15.99
N VAL A 18 3.79 -5.03 -14.73
CA VAL A 18 3.98 -3.93 -13.77
C VAL A 18 5.46 -3.60 -13.79
N LEU A 19 5.78 -2.31 -13.90
CA LEU A 19 7.16 -1.87 -14.09
C LEU A 19 8.10 -2.48 -13.05
N SER A 20 9.30 -2.82 -13.48
CA SER A 20 10.36 -3.26 -12.57
C SER A 20 10.58 -2.23 -11.47
N PRO A 21 10.72 -2.66 -10.21
CA PRO A 21 11.01 -1.76 -9.10
C PRO A 21 12.22 -0.87 -9.43
N PRO A 22 12.20 0.43 -9.10
CA PRO A 22 13.28 1.35 -9.45
C PRO A 22 14.55 1.18 -8.60
N GLY A 23 14.57 0.16 -7.72
CA GLY A 23 15.68 -0.13 -6.82
C GLY A 23 16.80 -0.93 -7.48
N PRO A 24 17.97 -1.05 -6.81
CA PRO A 24 19.12 -1.78 -7.36
C PRO A 24 19.00 -3.31 -7.23
N CYS A 25 17.98 -3.81 -6.53
CA CYS A 25 17.76 -5.23 -6.28
C CYS A 25 16.54 -5.72 -7.06
N ASP A 26 16.59 -6.99 -7.47
CA ASP A 26 15.39 -7.71 -7.88
C ASP A 26 14.49 -7.98 -6.66
N VAL A 27 13.24 -8.34 -6.91
CA VAL A 27 12.26 -8.57 -5.84
C VAL A 27 11.63 -9.95 -6.02
N ALA A 28 11.85 -10.82 -5.04
CA ALA A 28 11.06 -12.05 -4.92
C ALA A 28 9.73 -11.75 -4.23
N VAL A 29 8.69 -12.46 -4.66
CA VAL A 29 7.36 -12.41 -4.06
C VAL A 29 7.01 -13.79 -3.51
N LYS A 30 6.58 -13.84 -2.25
CA LYS A 30 6.04 -15.06 -1.64
C LYS A 30 4.70 -14.78 -1.00
N ASN A 31 3.71 -15.57 -1.37
CA ASN A 31 2.36 -15.50 -0.82
C ASN A 31 2.14 -16.66 0.15
N PHE A 32 1.61 -16.38 1.34
CA PHE A 32 1.34 -17.39 2.35
C PHE A 32 0.14 -16.99 3.21
N GLU A 33 -0.54 -17.99 3.75
CA GLU A 33 -1.64 -17.81 4.67
C GLU A 33 -1.14 -17.89 6.11
N LEU A 34 -1.64 -16.99 6.96
CA LEU A 34 -1.50 -17.08 8.41
C LEU A 34 -2.88 -17.30 9.03
N VAL A 35 -2.98 -18.32 9.88
CA VAL A 35 -4.23 -18.63 10.59
C VAL A 35 -4.07 -18.29 12.06
N ASP A 36 -4.86 -17.33 12.54
CA ASP A 36 -4.94 -17.01 13.95
C ASP A 36 -5.86 -18.02 14.65
N LEU A 37 -5.25 -19.04 15.26
CA LEU A 37 -5.96 -20.10 15.97
C LEU A 37 -6.70 -19.61 17.22
N ASN A 38 -6.34 -18.43 17.73
CA ASN A 38 -6.93 -17.85 18.94
C ASN A 38 -8.16 -16.99 18.65
N ARG A 39 -8.36 -16.56 17.40
CA ARG A 39 -9.50 -15.73 17.00
C ARG A 39 -10.47 -16.46 16.09
N ILE A 40 -11.76 -16.27 16.35
CA ILE A 40 -12.83 -16.63 15.43
C ILE A 40 -13.03 -15.46 14.48
N ASP A 41 -13.15 -15.74 13.20
CA ASP A 41 -13.56 -14.75 12.20
C ASP A 41 -15.06 -14.48 12.33
N THR A 42 -15.41 -13.31 12.86
CA THR A 42 -16.79 -12.88 13.07
C THR A 42 -17.55 -12.60 11.77
N PHE A 43 -16.83 -12.51 10.65
CA PHE A 43 -17.39 -12.24 9.32
C PHE A 43 -17.38 -13.48 8.43
N ALA A 44 -16.80 -14.59 8.90
CA ALA A 44 -16.82 -15.81 8.12
C ALA A 44 -18.27 -16.30 7.95
N PRO A 45 -18.63 -16.77 6.74
CA PRO A 45 -19.98 -17.27 6.47
C PRO A 45 -20.29 -18.53 7.27
N LYS A 46 -19.25 -19.27 7.70
CA LYS A 46 -19.37 -20.44 8.56
C LYS A 46 -19.02 -20.05 10.00
N PRO A 47 -19.86 -20.38 10.99
CA PRO A 47 -19.54 -20.19 12.40
C PRO A 47 -18.25 -20.91 12.80
N ASN A 48 -17.54 -20.39 13.81
CA ASN A 48 -16.30 -20.95 14.36
C ASN A 48 -15.13 -21.04 13.37
N THR A 49 -15.23 -20.44 12.20
CA THR A 49 -14.10 -20.32 11.28
C THR A 49 -13.00 -19.51 11.93
N LYS A 50 -11.75 -19.97 11.84
CA LYS A 50 -10.58 -19.24 12.37
C LYS A 50 -10.23 -18.07 11.46
N ARG A 51 -9.69 -17.00 12.05
CA ARG A 51 -9.28 -15.82 11.29
C ARG A 51 -8.04 -16.13 10.47
N SER A 52 -8.21 -16.22 9.15
CA SER A 52 -7.12 -16.38 8.19
C SER A 52 -6.76 -15.04 7.53
N ILE A 53 -5.47 -14.79 7.35
CA ILE A 53 -4.93 -13.59 6.72
C ILE A 53 -3.98 -14.04 5.60
N MET A 54 -4.23 -13.55 4.38
CA MET A 54 -3.30 -13.73 3.28
C MET A 54 -2.22 -12.66 3.34
N VAL A 55 -0.95 -13.07 3.27
CA VAL A 55 0.21 -12.17 3.33
C VAL A 55 1.06 -12.37 2.09
N SER A 56 1.43 -11.26 1.47
CA SER A 56 2.43 -11.21 0.39
C SER A 56 3.71 -10.57 0.94
N ALA A 57 4.81 -11.30 0.90
CA ALA A 57 6.13 -10.78 1.22
C ALA A 57 6.89 -10.43 -0.06
N TYR A 58 7.49 -9.23 -0.07
CA TYR A 58 8.34 -8.73 -1.15
C TYR A 58 9.77 -8.60 -0.61
N LEU A 59 10.69 -9.40 -1.14
CA LEU A 59 12.02 -9.61 -0.58
C LEU A 59 13.09 -9.14 -1.56
N PRO A 60 14.01 -8.26 -1.17
CA PRO A 60 15.08 -7.80 -2.06
C PRO A 60 16.09 -8.92 -2.29
N ILE A 61 16.35 -9.26 -3.55
CA ILE A 61 17.36 -10.23 -3.96
C ILE A 61 18.48 -9.49 -4.70
N ASP A 62 19.71 -9.72 -4.24
CA ASP A 62 20.92 -9.24 -4.92
C ASP A 62 21.03 -9.93 -6.28
N ALA A 63 21.32 -9.17 -7.34
CA ALA A 63 21.43 -9.64 -8.71
C ALA A 63 22.36 -10.85 -8.87
N LYS A 64 23.32 -11.03 -7.95
CA LYS A 64 24.23 -12.21 -7.94
C LYS A 64 23.54 -13.55 -7.72
N TYR A 65 22.34 -13.57 -7.12
CA TYR A 65 21.62 -14.81 -6.82
C TYR A 65 20.81 -15.36 -8.01
N GLY A 66 20.81 -14.66 -9.16
CA GLY A 66 20.23 -15.14 -10.41
C GLY A 66 18.74 -15.48 -10.31
N CYS A 67 17.88 -14.47 -10.45
CA CYS A 67 16.43 -14.70 -10.48
C CYS A 67 15.99 -15.30 -11.83
N LYS A 68 15.05 -16.24 -11.80
CA LYS A 68 14.25 -16.57 -12.98
C LYS A 68 13.05 -15.64 -13.00
N ASP A 69 12.93 -14.84 -14.05
CA ASP A 69 11.74 -14.03 -14.27
C ASP A 69 10.54 -14.97 -14.48
N GLU A 70 9.62 -14.97 -13.52
CA GLU A 70 8.36 -15.67 -13.63
C GLU A 70 7.23 -14.65 -13.83
N VAL A 71 6.55 -14.73 -14.97
CA VAL A 71 5.38 -13.90 -15.23
C VAL A 71 4.19 -14.50 -14.50
N VAL A 72 3.92 -14.00 -13.29
CA VAL A 72 2.75 -14.37 -12.50
C VAL A 72 1.61 -13.38 -12.71
N PRO A 73 0.34 -13.81 -12.62
CA PRO A 73 -0.80 -12.89 -12.62
C PRO A 73 -0.65 -11.84 -11.49
N TYR A 74 -0.82 -10.57 -11.83
CA TYR A 74 -0.66 -9.45 -10.88
C TYR A 74 -1.56 -9.58 -9.63
N VAL A 75 -2.75 -10.16 -9.77
CA VAL A 75 -3.60 -10.59 -8.66
C VAL A 75 -4.23 -11.96 -8.98
N PRO A 76 -4.61 -12.76 -7.96
CA PRO A 76 -5.30 -14.04 -8.18
C PRO A 76 -6.56 -13.88 -9.05
N ALA A 77 -6.92 -14.91 -9.82
CA ALA A 77 -8.03 -14.83 -10.78
C ALA A 77 -9.39 -14.46 -10.13
N LEU A 78 -9.66 -14.94 -8.91
CA LEU A 78 -10.85 -14.58 -8.15
C LEU A 78 -10.85 -13.10 -7.76
N THR A 79 -9.70 -12.61 -7.32
CA THR A 79 -9.46 -11.20 -7.00
C THR A 79 -9.63 -10.34 -8.25
N ALA A 80 -9.02 -10.72 -9.38
CA ALA A 80 -9.18 -10.05 -10.67
C ALA A 80 -10.65 -9.98 -11.11
N LYS A 81 -11.43 -11.05 -10.92
CA LYS A 81 -12.86 -11.12 -11.29
C LYS A 81 -13.73 -10.23 -10.40
N ALA A 82 -13.50 -10.24 -9.09
CA ALA A 82 -14.20 -9.37 -8.15
C ALA A 82 -13.92 -7.89 -8.48
N TYR A 83 -12.65 -7.59 -8.71
CA TYR A 83 -12.16 -6.30 -9.13
C TYR A 83 -12.68 -5.84 -10.48
N GLY A 84 -12.86 -6.79 -11.39
CA GLY A 84 -13.40 -6.55 -12.70
C GLY A 84 -14.84 -6.09 -12.73
N LYS A 85 -15.69 -6.70 -11.90
CA LYS A 85 -17.13 -6.41 -11.85
C LYS A 85 -17.43 -4.94 -11.53
N VAL A 86 -16.56 -4.27 -10.77
CA VAL A 86 -16.78 -2.87 -10.37
C VAL A 86 -16.17 -1.86 -11.31
N ALA A 87 -15.08 -2.21 -11.99
CA ALA A 87 -14.63 -1.41 -13.12
C ALA A 87 -15.77 -1.24 -14.16
N GLY A 88 -16.55 -2.31 -14.38
CA GLY A 88 -17.74 -2.28 -15.25
C GLY A 88 -18.84 -1.31 -14.81
N THR A 89 -19.12 -1.14 -13.51
CA THR A 89 -20.14 -0.19 -13.02
C THR A 89 -19.68 1.28 -13.16
N LEU A 90 -18.38 1.49 -13.27
CA LEU A 90 -17.71 2.77 -13.54
C LEU A 90 -17.44 2.99 -15.05
N GLY A 91 -17.95 2.13 -15.94
CA GLY A 91 -17.73 2.24 -17.39
C GLY A 91 -16.26 2.08 -17.82
N LEU A 92 -15.44 1.44 -16.98
CA LEU A 92 -14.07 1.01 -17.23
C LEU A 92 -14.06 -0.50 -17.58
N PRO A 93 -13.03 -1.01 -18.28
CA PRO A 93 -12.94 -2.44 -18.60
C PRO A 93 -13.03 -3.32 -17.34
N ASP A 94 -13.76 -4.43 -17.44
CA ASP A 94 -14.15 -5.31 -16.35
C ASP A 94 -12.98 -6.10 -15.70
N ASN A 95 -11.81 -5.50 -15.52
CA ASN A 95 -10.62 -6.09 -14.91
C ASN A 95 -9.86 -5.11 -13.98
N ILE A 96 -10.45 -3.97 -13.62
CA ILE A 96 -9.68 -2.79 -13.14
C ILE A 96 -9.75 -2.45 -11.65
N VAL A 97 -10.34 -3.29 -10.79
CA VAL A 97 -10.32 -3.11 -9.32
C VAL A 97 -11.47 -2.24 -8.82
N MET A 98 -12.45 -2.83 -8.10
CA MET A 98 -12.78 -2.52 -6.68
C MET A 98 -14.16 -2.99 -6.20
N ASP A 99 -14.34 -3.96 -5.30
CA ASP A 99 -15.40 -3.82 -4.26
C ASP A 99 -14.64 -3.77 -2.92
N PHE A 100 -14.38 -2.57 -2.40
CA PHE A 100 -13.73 -2.41 -1.11
C PHE A 100 -14.78 -2.07 -0.05
N GLU A 101 -15.09 -3.06 0.79
CA GLU A 101 -15.37 -2.83 2.20
C GLU A 101 -14.47 -3.75 3.03
N MET A 102 -13.78 -3.19 4.01
CA MET A 102 -13.19 -3.96 5.10
C MET A 102 -13.08 -3.08 6.36
N LYS A 103 -13.64 -3.59 7.46
CA LYS A 103 -13.32 -3.14 8.82
C LYS A 103 -12.72 -4.31 9.60
N VAL A 104 -11.81 -3.94 10.50
CA VAL A 104 -10.94 -4.76 11.38
C VAL A 104 -9.67 -5.31 10.71
N ARG A 105 -8.55 -4.59 10.87
CA ARG A 105 -7.19 -5.06 10.53
C ARG A 105 -6.15 -4.87 11.64
N THR A 106 -6.44 -4.11 12.71
CA THR A 106 -5.41 -3.80 13.73
C THR A 106 -4.93 -5.06 14.44
N GLN A 107 -5.86 -5.93 14.87
CA GLN A 107 -5.48 -7.20 15.48
C GLN A 107 -4.79 -8.14 14.47
N ASP A 108 -5.04 -7.98 13.17
CA ASP A 108 -4.40 -8.77 12.12
C ASP A 108 -2.95 -8.29 11.90
N GLU A 109 -2.70 -6.99 11.80
CA GLU A 109 -1.33 -6.43 11.75
C GLU A 109 -0.55 -6.76 13.02
N SER A 110 -1.15 -6.57 14.20
CA SER A 110 -0.55 -6.97 15.49
C SER A 110 -0.40 -8.49 15.64
N PHE A 111 -1.06 -9.32 14.82
CA PHE A 111 -0.86 -10.77 14.79
C PHE A 111 0.27 -11.17 13.81
N VAL A 112 0.39 -10.48 12.68
CA VAL A 112 1.45 -10.72 11.67
C VAL A 112 2.84 -10.49 12.24
N ILE A 113 3.07 -9.38 12.97
CA ILE A 113 4.41 -9.06 13.50
C ILE A 113 4.94 -10.15 14.46
N PRO A 114 4.18 -10.67 15.45
CA PRO A 114 4.57 -11.84 16.23
C PRO A 114 4.88 -13.09 15.41
N GLN A 115 4.16 -13.33 14.31
CA GLN A 115 4.44 -14.49 13.47
C GLN A 115 5.85 -14.42 12.86
N LEU A 116 6.37 -13.22 12.58
CA LEU A 116 7.74 -13.02 12.10
C LEU A 116 8.82 -13.30 13.16
N CYS A 117 8.45 -13.51 14.43
CA CYS A 117 9.35 -13.99 15.47
C CYS A 117 9.34 -15.53 15.62
N ASN A 118 8.42 -16.23 14.95
CA ASN A 118 8.31 -17.69 15.02
C ASN A 118 9.31 -18.34 14.06
N HIS A 119 10.38 -18.94 14.59
CA HIS A 119 11.44 -19.57 13.79
C HIS A 119 10.93 -20.63 12.82
N THR A 120 10.00 -21.50 13.21
CA THR A 120 9.46 -22.53 12.31
C THR A 120 8.76 -21.91 11.11
N LEU A 121 7.93 -20.90 11.35
CA LEU A 121 7.23 -20.20 10.26
C LEU A 121 8.22 -19.42 9.40
N VAL A 122 9.17 -18.72 10.01
CA VAL A 122 10.20 -17.96 9.29
C VAL A 122 11.04 -18.89 8.43
N GLU A 123 11.38 -20.08 8.89
CA GLU A 123 12.13 -21.04 8.08
C GLU A 123 11.26 -21.63 6.95
N GLN A 124 9.99 -21.95 7.22
CA GLN A 124 9.05 -22.42 6.20
C GLN A 124 8.79 -21.37 5.09
N VAL A 125 8.69 -20.10 5.47
CA VAL A 125 8.36 -19.01 4.54
C VAL A 125 9.62 -18.38 3.95
N PHE A 126 10.70 -18.24 4.71
CA PHE A 126 11.89 -17.47 4.34
C PHE A 126 13.19 -18.27 4.40
N GLY A 127 13.16 -19.60 4.58
CA GLY A 127 14.38 -20.43 4.65
C GLY A 127 15.27 -20.35 3.41
N ASP A 128 14.66 -20.14 2.23
CA ASP A 128 15.38 -19.95 0.97
C ASP A 128 15.76 -18.49 0.69
N PHE A 129 15.39 -17.55 1.58
CA PHE A 129 15.73 -16.14 1.43
C PHE A 129 17.17 -15.92 1.91
N PRO A 130 18.10 -15.45 1.05
CA PRO A 130 19.52 -15.33 1.41
C PRO A 130 19.83 -14.15 2.35
N GLY A 131 18.80 -13.44 2.83
CA GLY A 131 18.91 -12.29 3.73
C GLY A 131 18.37 -12.58 5.13
N THR A 132 18.54 -11.61 6.02
CA THR A 132 18.02 -11.68 7.39
C THR A 132 16.78 -10.82 7.56
N LEU A 133 15.82 -11.29 8.35
CA LEU A 133 14.65 -10.53 8.78
C LEU A 133 14.85 -10.08 10.23
N ASP A 134 14.62 -8.80 10.51
CA ASP A 134 14.63 -8.26 11.87
C ASP A 134 13.20 -7.82 12.26
N PRO A 135 12.47 -8.63 13.07
CA PRO A 135 11.10 -8.31 13.45
C PRO A 135 11.00 -7.18 14.51
N HIS A 136 12.12 -6.60 14.94
CA HIS A 136 12.18 -5.44 15.83
C HIS A 136 12.47 -4.13 15.10
N ARG A 137 12.60 -4.19 13.76
CA ARG A 137 12.77 -3.03 12.88
C ARG A 137 11.60 -2.93 11.91
N VAL A 138 10.45 -2.51 12.42
CA VAL A 138 9.18 -2.52 11.68
C VAL A 138 8.69 -1.09 11.44
N ALA A 139 8.31 -0.80 10.20
CA ALA A 139 7.51 0.38 9.86
C ALA A 139 6.17 -0.10 9.31
N VAL A 140 5.08 0.57 9.67
CA VAL A 140 3.74 0.19 9.21
C VAL A 140 3.15 1.37 8.44
N TYR A 141 2.49 1.09 7.32
CA TYR A 141 1.80 2.13 6.58
C TYR A 141 0.48 1.60 6.05
N GLY A 142 -0.44 2.51 5.76
CA GLY A 142 -1.69 2.13 5.15
C GLY A 142 -2.38 3.27 4.42
N HIS A 143 -3.26 2.87 3.51
CA HIS A 143 -4.16 3.76 2.78
C HIS A 143 -5.55 3.70 3.39
N SER A 144 -6.25 4.83 3.38
CA SER A 144 -7.63 4.91 3.89
C SER A 144 -7.73 4.39 5.34
N PHE A 145 -8.67 3.50 5.65
CA PHE A 145 -8.77 2.88 6.97
C PHE A 145 -7.49 2.16 7.44
N GLY A 146 -6.66 1.71 6.49
CA GLY A 146 -5.33 1.17 6.78
C GLY A 146 -4.40 2.18 7.45
N GLY A 147 -4.58 3.48 7.20
CA GLY A 147 -3.84 4.53 7.89
C GLY A 147 -4.14 4.62 9.38
N SER A 148 -5.43 4.56 9.78
CA SER A 148 -5.79 4.40 11.19
C SER A 148 -5.24 3.11 11.78
N THR A 149 -5.31 2.02 11.00
CA THR A 149 -4.81 0.71 11.42
C THR A 149 -3.33 0.77 11.75
N ALA A 150 -2.51 1.32 10.84
CA ALA A 150 -1.07 1.50 11.04
C ALA A 150 -0.76 2.33 12.29
N ALA A 151 -1.52 3.39 12.56
CA ALA A 151 -1.35 4.21 13.76
C ALA A 151 -1.66 3.43 15.04
N VAL A 152 -2.77 2.70 15.09
CA VAL A 152 -3.13 1.92 16.28
C VAL A 152 -2.15 0.75 16.48
N THR A 153 -1.68 0.12 15.39
CA THR A 153 -0.62 -0.89 15.46
C THR A 153 0.66 -0.28 16.03
N ALA A 154 1.06 0.90 15.56
CA ALA A 154 2.22 1.64 16.08
C ALA A 154 2.08 2.06 17.55
N GLN A 155 0.85 2.30 18.02
CA GLN A 155 0.57 2.63 19.41
C GLN A 155 0.68 1.40 20.34
N ARG A 156 0.31 0.21 19.83
CA ARG A 156 0.16 -1.01 20.64
C ARG A 156 1.38 -1.94 20.59
N ASP A 157 2.12 -1.93 19.49
CA ASP A 157 3.25 -2.82 19.27
C ASP A 157 4.57 -2.04 19.30
N ARG A 158 5.34 -2.25 20.37
CA ARG A 158 6.63 -1.57 20.60
C ARG A 158 7.70 -1.91 19.56
N ARG A 159 7.50 -2.92 18.72
CA ARG A 159 8.41 -3.25 17.60
C ARG A 159 8.24 -2.31 16.42
N VAL A 160 7.13 -1.56 16.36
CA VAL A 160 6.90 -0.57 15.31
C VAL A 160 7.65 0.72 15.61
N ASN A 161 8.60 1.05 14.75
CA ASN A 161 9.47 2.22 14.87
C ASN A 161 8.92 3.46 14.16
N GLY A 162 7.86 3.33 13.36
CA GLY A 162 7.24 4.46 12.68
C GLY A 162 6.01 4.08 11.88
N GLY A 163 5.14 5.06 11.64
CA GLY A 163 3.90 4.88 10.90
C GLY A 163 3.66 5.89 9.78
N LEU A 164 2.89 5.51 8.76
CA LEU A 164 2.52 6.40 7.67
C LEU A 164 1.08 6.15 7.20
N ASN A 165 0.35 7.24 6.96
CA ASN A 165 -1.03 7.22 6.50
C ASN A 165 -1.17 7.94 5.14
N PHE A 166 -1.66 7.22 4.13
CA PHE A 166 -2.13 7.79 2.87
C PHE A 166 -3.64 8.02 2.91
N ASP A 167 -4.03 9.28 3.10
CA ASP A 167 -5.38 9.86 2.97
C ASP A 167 -6.47 9.15 3.78
N GLY A 168 -6.10 8.51 4.88
CA GLY A 168 -7.00 7.79 5.78
C GLY A 168 -7.49 8.64 6.95
N PRO A 169 -8.74 8.47 7.40
CA PRO A 169 -9.18 9.09 8.64
C PRO A 169 -8.41 8.53 9.84
N MET A 170 -8.43 9.26 10.95
CA MET A 170 -7.85 8.82 12.22
C MET A 170 -8.96 8.48 13.21
N TYR A 171 -8.93 7.26 13.73
CA TYR A 171 -9.92 6.72 14.66
C TYR A 171 -9.25 5.89 15.77
N GLY A 172 -10.03 5.59 16.81
CA GLY A 172 -9.61 4.73 17.91
C GLY A 172 -8.71 5.44 18.92
N SER A 173 -8.00 4.67 19.73
CA SER A 173 -7.21 5.18 20.86
C SER A 173 -6.14 6.20 20.47
N VAL A 174 -5.70 6.23 19.22
CA VAL A 174 -4.71 7.21 18.74
C VAL A 174 -5.23 8.65 18.70
N VAL A 175 -6.52 8.90 18.48
CA VAL A 175 -7.04 10.29 18.53
C VAL A 175 -7.21 10.80 19.96
N GLU A 176 -7.23 9.89 20.94
CA GLU A 176 -7.41 10.20 22.36
C GLU A 176 -6.07 10.26 23.10
N GLU A 177 -5.17 9.31 22.85
CA GLU A 177 -3.92 9.10 23.60
C GLU A 177 -2.67 9.45 22.79
N GLY A 178 -2.76 9.44 21.46
CA GLY A 178 -1.65 9.78 20.56
C GLY A 178 -0.55 8.74 20.46
N LEU A 179 0.65 9.21 20.06
CA LEU A 179 1.87 8.40 19.95
C LEU A 179 2.98 9.07 20.73
N LYS A 180 3.60 8.34 21.68
CA LYS A 180 4.56 8.92 22.63
C LYS A 180 5.99 9.01 22.12
N SER A 181 6.39 8.09 21.25
CA SER A 181 7.78 7.99 20.79
C SER A 181 7.89 7.49 19.35
N THR A 182 6.76 7.34 18.66
CA THR A 182 6.70 6.70 17.35
C THR A 182 6.43 7.76 16.29
N PRO A 183 7.41 8.05 15.41
CA PRO A 183 7.22 8.97 14.31
C PRO A 183 6.02 8.62 13.43
N TYR A 184 5.29 9.63 12.95
CA TYR A 184 4.12 9.40 12.10
C TYR A 184 3.93 10.45 11.00
N ILE A 185 3.70 9.98 9.77
CA ILE A 185 3.53 10.83 8.59
C ILE A 185 2.10 10.75 8.05
N LEU A 186 1.48 11.90 7.83
CA LEU A 186 0.15 12.05 7.23
C LEU A 186 0.28 12.59 5.81
N VAL A 187 -0.24 11.86 4.82
CA VAL A 187 -0.17 12.22 3.40
C VAL A 187 -1.58 12.30 2.83
N GLY A 188 -2.06 13.52 2.55
CA GLY A 188 -3.44 13.76 2.14
C GLY A 188 -3.57 14.15 0.68
N THR A 189 -4.81 14.40 0.28
CA THR A 189 -5.17 14.90 -1.06
C THR A 189 -5.63 16.37 -1.04
N LYS A 190 -6.15 16.84 0.10
CA LYS A 190 -6.75 18.17 0.26
C LYS A 190 -5.87 19.13 1.05
N MET A 191 -5.88 20.39 0.64
CA MET A 191 -5.02 21.46 1.16
C MET A 191 -5.61 22.21 2.36
N THR A 192 -6.56 21.61 3.06
CA THR A 192 -7.31 22.22 4.16
C THR A 192 -6.67 21.90 5.51
N SER A 193 -7.04 22.64 6.57
CA SER A 193 -6.50 22.45 7.93
C SER A 193 -6.97 21.16 8.61
N ASP A 194 -8.10 20.59 8.19
CA ASP A 194 -8.55 19.25 8.56
C ASP A 194 -8.98 18.49 7.30
N PRO A 195 -8.01 17.96 6.52
CA PRO A 195 -8.32 17.38 5.21
C PRO A 195 -9.12 16.09 5.30
N VAL A 196 -8.95 15.37 6.42
CA VAL A 196 -9.57 14.08 6.70
C VAL A 196 -9.90 14.00 8.20
N PRO A 197 -11.08 13.47 8.60
CA PRO A 197 -11.50 13.45 9.99
C PRO A 197 -10.45 12.88 10.97
N GLY A 198 -10.26 13.58 12.08
CA GLY A 198 -9.41 13.16 13.19
C GLY A 198 -7.93 13.52 13.05
N TRP A 199 -7.50 14.13 11.93
CA TRP A 199 -6.10 14.45 11.69
C TRP A 199 -5.56 15.47 12.69
N ASN A 200 -6.27 16.58 12.91
CA ASN A 200 -5.84 17.58 13.90
C ASN A 200 -5.70 16.99 15.30
N ALA A 201 -6.76 16.32 15.77
CA ALA A 201 -6.78 15.69 17.09
C ALA A 201 -5.65 14.68 17.29
N PHE A 202 -5.31 13.92 16.24
CA PHE A 202 -4.20 12.98 16.27
C PHE A 202 -2.84 13.68 16.21
N TYR A 203 -2.65 14.62 15.27
CA TYR A 203 -1.37 15.31 15.04
C TYR A 203 -0.87 16.04 16.30
N ASP A 204 -1.79 16.66 17.03
CA ASP A 204 -1.49 17.37 18.27
C ASP A 204 -1.05 16.44 19.41
N LYS A 205 -1.31 15.13 19.30
CA LYS A 205 -0.97 14.11 20.30
C LYS A 205 0.19 13.21 19.89
N ILE A 206 0.85 13.50 18.78
CA ILE A 206 2.11 12.84 18.43
C ILE A 206 3.25 13.59 19.13
N ASP A 207 3.86 12.94 20.12
CA ASP A 207 5.03 13.40 20.89
C ASP A 207 6.33 12.84 20.28
N ALA A 208 6.43 12.85 18.94
CA ALA A 208 7.54 12.33 18.16
C ALA A 208 7.61 13.04 16.80
N ALA A 209 8.62 12.71 15.99
CA ALA A 209 8.76 13.27 14.66
C ALA A 209 7.49 13.06 13.81
N LYS A 210 6.89 14.15 13.35
CA LYS A 210 5.62 14.17 12.64
C LYS A 210 5.64 15.13 11.46
N MET A 211 4.90 14.78 10.42
CA MET A 211 4.74 15.64 9.26
C MET A 211 3.39 15.42 8.62
N GLU A 212 2.78 16.52 8.18
CA GLU A 212 1.60 16.50 7.34
C GLU A 212 1.94 17.12 5.99
N MET A 213 1.58 16.40 4.94
CA MET A 213 1.75 16.84 3.57
C MET A 213 0.58 16.39 2.70
N VAL A 214 0.56 16.88 1.48
CA VAL A 214 -0.39 16.41 0.47
C VAL A 214 0.30 16.18 -0.86
N VAL A 215 -0.31 15.32 -1.68
CA VAL A 215 0.03 15.21 -3.10
C VAL A 215 -1.04 15.96 -3.90
N LYS A 216 -0.69 17.10 -4.49
CA LYS A 216 -1.64 17.95 -5.22
C LYS A 216 -2.23 17.22 -6.43
N HIS A 217 -3.45 17.59 -6.79
CA HIS A 217 -4.19 17.05 -7.94
C HIS A 217 -4.44 15.53 -7.86
N THR A 218 -4.42 14.97 -6.65
CA THR A 218 -4.81 13.59 -6.38
C THR A 218 -6.15 13.55 -5.66
N ARG A 219 -6.80 12.39 -5.68
CA ARG A 219 -8.01 12.05 -4.93
C ARG A 219 -7.75 10.78 -4.12
N HIS A 220 -8.72 10.39 -3.30
CA HIS A 220 -8.55 9.35 -2.29
C HIS A 220 -7.93 8.06 -2.84
N TYR A 221 -8.40 7.58 -3.98
CA TYR A 221 -7.93 6.32 -4.58
C TYR A 221 -6.64 6.43 -5.38
N ALA A 222 -6.02 7.61 -5.45
CA ALA A 222 -4.77 7.82 -6.16
C ALA A 222 -3.62 6.97 -5.59
N PHE A 223 -3.64 6.68 -4.29
CA PHE A 223 -2.59 5.93 -3.59
C PHE A 223 -2.74 4.40 -3.70
N THR A 224 -3.43 3.93 -4.75
CA THR A 224 -3.51 2.52 -5.14
C THR A 224 -2.74 2.32 -6.44
N ASP A 225 -2.62 1.07 -6.90
CA ASP A 225 -1.94 0.78 -8.18
C ASP A 225 -2.84 1.05 -9.40
N VAL A 226 -4.14 1.31 -9.20
CA VAL A 226 -5.11 1.53 -10.30
C VAL A 226 -4.70 2.69 -11.23
N PRO A 227 -4.31 3.88 -10.74
CA PRO A 227 -3.83 4.95 -11.62
C PRO A 227 -2.60 4.56 -12.46
N LEU A 228 -1.71 3.72 -11.93
CA LEU A 228 -0.55 3.23 -12.66
C LEU A 228 -0.98 2.23 -13.75
N LEU A 229 -1.87 1.30 -13.43
CA LEU A 229 -2.42 0.37 -14.41
C LEU A 229 -3.15 1.11 -15.54
N LEU A 230 -3.91 2.15 -15.20
CA LEU A 230 -4.61 2.99 -16.17
C LEU A 230 -3.69 3.70 -17.18
N THR A 231 -2.39 3.87 -16.91
CA THR A 231 -1.47 4.46 -17.92
C THR A 231 -1.22 3.55 -19.11
N GLU A 232 -1.51 2.26 -18.97
CA GLU A 232 -1.29 1.25 -20.00
C GLU A 232 -2.56 0.99 -20.84
N PHE A 233 -3.70 1.57 -20.45
CA PHE A 233 -4.96 1.47 -21.18
C PHE A 233 -5.35 2.81 -21.80
N LYS A 234 -5.96 2.75 -23.00
CA LYS A 234 -6.62 3.93 -23.58
C LYS A 234 -7.94 4.16 -22.86
N ILE A 235 -7.96 5.14 -21.96
CA ILE A 235 -9.18 5.56 -21.28
C ILE A 235 -10.12 6.21 -22.31
N PRO A 236 -11.37 5.75 -22.45
CA PRO A 236 -12.35 6.41 -23.31
C PRO A 236 -12.62 7.84 -22.82
N ALA A 237 -12.75 8.81 -23.73
CA ALA A 237 -13.00 10.22 -23.38
C ALA A 237 -14.20 10.40 -22.43
N LYS A 238 -15.27 9.59 -22.61
CA LYS A 238 -16.45 9.59 -21.74
C LYS A 238 -16.17 9.20 -20.27
N SER A 239 -15.08 8.50 -20.01
CA SER A 239 -14.70 7.99 -18.68
C SER A 239 -13.66 8.90 -18.00
N GLU A 240 -13.06 9.86 -18.70
CA GLU A 240 -12.01 10.74 -18.15
C GLU A 240 -12.48 11.55 -16.95
N ALA A 241 -13.69 12.12 -17.01
CA ALA A 241 -14.25 12.91 -15.92
C ALA A 241 -14.36 12.08 -14.63
N MET A 242 -14.84 10.83 -14.75
CA MET A 242 -14.96 9.92 -13.62
C MET A 242 -13.58 9.50 -13.09
N VAL A 243 -12.63 9.19 -13.96
CA VAL A 243 -11.25 8.87 -13.56
C VAL A 243 -10.65 10.03 -12.76
N HIS A 244 -10.83 11.27 -13.22
CA HIS A 244 -10.37 12.46 -12.50
C HIS A 244 -11.10 12.69 -11.17
N GLU A 245 -12.38 12.32 -11.08
CA GLU A 245 -13.14 12.40 -9.83
C GLU A 245 -12.64 11.40 -8.78
N VAL A 246 -12.31 10.17 -9.21
CA VAL A 246 -11.91 9.07 -8.32
C VAL A 246 -10.43 9.13 -7.94
N PHE A 247 -9.55 9.41 -8.90
CA PHE A 247 -8.08 9.33 -8.75
C PHE A 247 -7.39 10.70 -8.78
N GLY A 248 -8.05 11.72 -9.31
CA GLY A 248 -7.45 13.03 -9.54
C GLY A 248 -6.83 13.15 -10.93
N MET A 249 -6.19 14.29 -11.18
CA MET A 249 -5.65 14.67 -12.48
C MET A 249 -4.14 14.36 -12.61
N LEU A 250 -3.49 13.97 -11.51
CA LEU A 250 -2.09 13.61 -11.53
C LEU A 250 -1.93 12.23 -12.20
N SER A 251 -1.13 12.15 -13.27
CA SER A 251 -0.89 10.88 -13.98
C SER A 251 -0.36 9.80 -13.04
N GLY A 252 -0.75 8.53 -13.23
CA GLY A 252 -0.35 7.41 -12.37
C GLY A 252 1.15 7.33 -12.06
N ARG A 253 2.02 7.49 -13.08
CA ARG A 253 3.49 7.52 -12.90
C ARG A 253 3.98 8.65 -11.97
N LYS A 254 3.31 9.80 -11.96
CA LYS A 254 3.64 10.91 -11.05
C LYS A 254 3.16 10.62 -9.63
N VAL A 255 2.02 9.96 -9.47
CA VAL A 255 1.51 9.51 -8.16
C VAL A 255 2.44 8.46 -7.57
N GLU A 256 2.79 7.43 -8.34
CA GLU A 256 3.77 6.39 -7.97
C GLU A 256 5.09 7.02 -7.50
N LYS A 257 5.65 7.94 -8.31
CA LYS A 257 6.91 8.61 -7.97
C LYS A 257 6.81 9.42 -6.67
N ALA A 258 5.70 10.12 -6.45
CA ALA A 258 5.47 10.87 -5.22
C ALA A 258 5.32 9.94 -4.00
N ALA A 259 4.53 8.87 -4.12
CA ALA A 259 4.33 7.89 -3.05
C ALA A 259 5.65 7.20 -2.67
N ASN A 260 6.44 6.77 -3.67
CA ASN A 260 7.76 6.17 -3.46
C ASN A 260 8.76 7.14 -2.83
N GLU A 261 8.78 8.41 -3.30
CA GLU A 261 9.64 9.43 -2.70
C GLU A 261 9.31 9.68 -1.22
N ILE A 262 8.01 9.73 -0.90
CA ILE A 262 7.55 9.89 0.48
C ILE A 262 7.94 8.66 1.32
N MET A 263 7.65 7.46 0.82
CA MET A 263 7.93 6.20 1.52
C MET A 263 9.43 6.07 1.83
N VAL A 264 10.31 6.26 0.83
CA VAL A 264 11.76 6.14 1.03
C VAL A 264 12.28 7.16 2.05
N ARG A 265 11.78 8.40 2.02
CA ARG A 265 12.19 9.44 2.98
C ARG A 265 11.66 9.16 4.39
N PHE A 266 10.46 8.59 4.51
CA PHE A 266 9.91 8.09 5.77
C PHE A 266 10.74 6.93 6.32
N LEU A 267 11.11 5.94 5.50
CA LEU A 267 11.97 4.83 5.94
C LEU A 267 13.36 5.30 6.35
N ASP A 268 13.91 6.33 5.69
CA ASP A 268 15.17 6.95 6.12
C ASP A 268 15.04 7.67 7.49
N LEU A 269 13.89 8.31 7.77
CA LEU A 269 13.60 8.84 9.11
C LEU A 269 13.56 7.70 10.15
N VAL A 270 12.80 6.65 9.87
CA VAL A 270 12.53 5.58 10.83
C VAL A 270 13.76 4.70 11.10
N PHE A 271 14.47 4.28 10.05
CA PHE A 271 15.54 3.28 10.18
C PHE A 271 16.95 3.82 10.15
N LYS A 272 17.14 5.09 9.77
CA LYS A 272 18.45 5.76 9.77
C LYS A 272 18.47 7.02 10.63
N THR A 273 17.38 7.29 11.36
CA THR A 273 17.20 8.48 12.21
C THR A 273 17.57 9.79 11.50
N ASN A 274 17.36 9.85 10.18
CA ASN A 274 17.82 10.95 9.34
C ASN A 274 16.63 11.74 8.76
N ALA A 275 16.19 12.74 9.52
CA ALA A 275 15.12 13.64 9.12
C ALA A 275 15.49 14.59 7.97
N ARG A 276 16.79 14.76 7.61
CA ARG A 276 17.22 15.78 6.63
C ARG A 276 16.55 15.61 5.27
N LYS A 277 16.46 14.36 4.79
CA LYS A 277 15.82 14.08 3.50
C LYS A 277 14.33 14.34 3.55
N LEU A 278 13.63 13.91 4.61
CA LEU A 278 12.21 14.21 4.75
C LEU A 278 11.96 15.72 4.88
N ASN A 279 12.81 16.44 5.62
CA ASN A 279 12.71 17.88 5.77
C ASN A 279 12.89 18.64 4.44
N ALA A 280 13.65 18.09 3.49
CA ALA A 280 13.82 18.67 2.16
C ALA A 280 12.68 18.35 1.17
N ILE A 281 11.64 17.62 1.58
CA ILE A 281 10.48 17.31 0.74
C ILE A 281 9.57 18.54 0.57
N GLY A 282 8.81 18.61 -0.52
CA GLY A 282 7.76 19.64 -0.71
C GLY A 282 7.91 20.60 -1.88
N ASN A 283 8.91 20.42 -2.76
CA ASN A 283 9.13 21.29 -3.93
C ASN A 283 9.20 20.54 -5.29
N LYS A 284 8.97 19.21 -5.30
CA LYS A 284 9.02 18.37 -6.51
C LYS A 284 7.85 17.37 -6.51
N GLY A 285 7.44 16.92 -7.69
CA GLY A 285 6.47 15.81 -7.83
C GLY A 285 5.03 16.10 -7.39
N GLY A 286 4.66 17.36 -7.15
CA GLY A 286 3.31 17.72 -6.69
C GLY A 286 3.10 17.63 -5.18
N ILE A 287 4.14 17.28 -4.40
CA ILE A 287 4.07 17.19 -2.94
C ILE A 287 4.12 18.61 -2.34
N ARG A 288 3.21 18.92 -1.41
CA ARG A 288 3.24 20.15 -0.61
C ARG A 288 3.19 19.79 0.88
N VAL A 289 4.17 20.26 1.64
CA VAL A 289 4.17 20.13 3.11
C VAL A 289 3.22 21.17 3.70
N LEU A 290 2.36 20.73 4.62
CA LEU A 290 1.42 21.57 5.36
C LEU A 290 1.97 21.92 6.73
N ARG A 291 2.45 20.92 7.47
CA ARG A 291 2.99 21.04 8.83
C ARG A 291 4.16 20.08 8.99
N ARG A 292 5.13 20.43 9.82
CA ARG A 292 6.22 19.52 10.18
C ARG A 292 6.72 19.82 11.59
N ASP A 293 7.09 18.78 12.29
CA ASP A 293 7.81 18.82 13.56
C ASP A 293 8.71 17.58 13.59
N LEU A 294 9.96 17.74 13.15
CA LEU A 294 10.93 16.65 12.96
C LEU A 294 12.14 16.78 13.91
N ALA A 295 12.00 17.60 14.95
CA ALA A 295 13.06 17.90 15.91
C ALA A 295 13.30 16.73 16.88
#